data_AF-A0A0L0SXN6-F1
#
_entry.id   AF-A0A0L0SXN6-F1
#
_cell.length_a   1.000
_cell.length_b   1.000
_cell.length_c   1.000
_cell.angle_alpha   90.00
_cell.angle_beta   90.00
_cell.angle_gamma   90.00
#
_symmetry.space_group_name_H-M   'P 1'
#
loop_
_entity.id
_entity.type
_entity.pdbx_description
1 polymer ?
#
loop_
_entity_poly.entity_id
_entity_poly.type
_entity_poly.pdbx_seq_one_letter_code
_entity_poly.pdbx_strand_id
1 'polypeptide(L)'
;MERMLTCPRTEFSQHLAKNPLPDDHIHPPETYFYGKSGKFMLRAQLDCVDPRLPRKTFDLKTRAALAVRMDADNYAENTRYHLRYSHGLFASFEREYYDMIRAAFLKYSLQVRIGQMDGIFVAFHNTARIFGFQYISLEEMDSSLFGSSAMGDQSFAISVQLLQDVLDKVVDHHGGHPLLRVTIDSDAHQSIFVEEIASGADPTDANLEKLDPASSSFDPPRVSRIRLYTTSTVNGRNVEPDAHPLVRMGDAWKVRYAIEVDDASDHAVMDYYRLRRDQYLAIHRVRGSDGGRMRAQLERHFVSEDEARQMYDEVKGKPKVMYTTRNCHVPVDAKGVVHDDGWDM
;
A
#
# COMPACT_ATOMS: atom_id res chain seq x y z
N MET A 1 2.01 6.91 -15.16
CA MET A 1 3.04 6.14 -15.91
C MET A 1 2.52 4.82 -16.44
N GLU A 2 1.52 4.17 -15.83
CA GLU A 2 0.89 2.96 -16.39
C GLU A 2 0.45 3.12 -17.86
N ARG A 3 -0.29 4.20 -18.20
CA ARG A 3 -0.65 4.53 -19.60
C ARG A 3 0.56 4.70 -20.54
N MET A 4 1.73 5.08 -20.02
CA MET A 4 2.94 5.19 -20.85
C MET A 4 3.43 3.81 -21.31
N LEU A 5 3.13 2.77 -20.54
CA LEU A 5 3.55 1.39 -20.77
C LEU A 5 2.49 0.56 -21.50
N THR A 6 1.22 0.99 -21.47
CA THR A 6 0.09 0.28 -22.07
C THR A 6 -0.45 0.92 -23.35
N CYS A 7 -0.14 2.19 -23.63
CA CYS A 7 -0.58 2.89 -24.84
C CYS A 7 0.61 3.24 -25.77
N PRO A 8 0.38 3.31 -27.10
CA PRO A 8 1.35 3.86 -28.03
C PRO A 8 1.80 5.27 -27.65
N ARG A 9 3.05 5.62 -27.95
CA ARG A 9 3.65 6.93 -27.61
C ARG A 9 2.84 8.12 -28.16
N THR A 10 2.27 7.98 -29.35
CA THR A 10 1.45 9.02 -29.98
C THR A 10 0.19 9.31 -29.17
N GLU A 11 -0.47 8.27 -28.67
CA GLU A 11 -1.67 8.38 -27.82
C GLU A 11 -1.29 8.91 -26.42
N PHE A 12 -0.25 8.34 -25.81
CA PHE A 12 0.24 8.79 -24.51
C PHE A 12 0.62 10.28 -24.49
N SER A 13 1.18 10.81 -25.58
CA SER A 13 1.58 12.22 -25.67
C SER A 13 0.40 13.19 -25.54
N GLN A 14 -0.82 12.74 -25.83
CA GLN A 14 -2.05 13.53 -25.66
C GLN A 14 -2.55 13.55 -24.21
N HIS A 15 -2.02 12.69 -23.35
CA HIS A 15 -2.33 12.66 -21.91
C HIS A 15 -1.33 13.44 -21.06
N LEU A 16 -0.35 14.10 -21.68
CA LEU A 16 0.59 14.95 -20.97
C LEU A 16 -0.11 16.25 -20.55
N ALA A 17 0.17 16.76 -19.35
CA ALA A 17 -0.39 18.03 -18.86
C ALA A 17 -0.15 19.23 -19.81
N LYS A 18 0.88 19.15 -20.67
CA LYS A 18 1.18 20.16 -21.70
C LYS A 18 0.23 20.12 -22.90
N ASN A 19 -0.49 19.02 -23.09
CA ASN A 19 -1.41 18.76 -24.19
C ASN A 19 -2.76 18.34 -23.59
N PRO A 20 -3.53 19.25 -22.98
CA PRO A 20 -4.83 18.87 -22.43
C PRO A 20 -5.73 18.34 -23.56
N LEU A 21 -6.36 17.19 -23.31
CA LEU A 21 -7.44 16.71 -24.17
C LEU A 21 -8.60 17.71 -24.09
N PRO A 22 -9.38 17.89 -25.17
CA PRO A 22 -10.58 18.70 -25.13
C PRO A 22 -11.62 18.07 -24.18
N ASP A 23 -12.47 18.90 -23.57
CA ASP A 23 -13.43 18.49 -22.54
C ASP A 23 -14.47 17.45 -23.02
N ASP A 24 -14.68 17.34 -24.33
CA ASP A 24 -15.58 16.38 -24.98
C ASP A 24 -14.89 15.06 -25.36
N HIS A 25 -13.62 14.88 -25.01
CA HIS A 25 -12.87 13.68 -25.34
C HIS A 25 -13.44 12.45 -24.61
N ILE A 26 -14.02 11.53 -25.38
CA ILE A 26 -14.55 10.27 -24.85
C ILE A 26 -13.38 9.34 -24.50
N HIS A 27 -13.22 9.03 -23.22
CA HIS A 27 -12.27 8.02 -22.80
C HIS A 27 -12.74 6.63 -23.25
N PRO A 28 -11.84 5.78 -23.78
CA PRO A 28 -12.19 4.41 -24.11
C PRO A 28 -12.70 3.69 -22.85
N PRO A 29 -13.66 2.77 -23.01
CA PRO A 29 -14.21 2.02 -21.88
C PRO A 29 -13.11 1.21 -21.20
N GLU A 30 -12.99 1.38 -19.89
CA GLU A 30 -12.06 0.61 -19.08
C GLU A 30 -12.66 -0.77 -18.74
N THR A 31 -11.79 -1.75 -18.54
CA THR A 31 -12.20 -3.10 -18.15
C THR A 31 -12.19 -3.25 -16.64
N TYR A 32 -13.25 -3.82 -16.09
CA TYR A 32 -13.42 -3.99 -14.65
C TYR A 32 -13.74 -5.45 -14.29
N PHE A 33 -13.24 -5.87 -13.14
CA PHE A 33 -13.70 -7.05 -12.42
C PHE A 33 -14.66 -6.62 -11.31
N TYR A 34 -15.78 -7.33 -11.17
CA TYR A 34 -16.75 -7.12 -10.10
C TYR A 34 -16.82 -8.36 -9.22
N GLY A 35 -16.54 -8.18 -7.93
CA GLY A 35 -16.59 -9.24 -6.92
C GLY A 35 -17.63 -8.93 -5.85
N LYS A 36 -18.23 -9.97 -5.27
CA LYS A 36 -19.08 -9.84 -4.09
C LYS A 36 -18.39 -10.47 -2.89
N SER A 37 -18.32 -9.75 -1.78
CA SER A 37 -17.84 -10.28 -0.50
C SER A 37 -18.82 -9.86 0.59
N GLY A 38 -19.56 -10.81 1.15
CA GLY A 38 -20.67 -10.52 2.07
C GLY A 38 -21.71 -9.58 1.43
N LYS A 39 -21.90 -8.42 2.06
CA LYS A 39 -22.76 -7.31 1.60
C LYS A 39 -22.03 -6.33 0.67
N PHE A 40 -20.71 -6.40 0.56
CA PHE A 40 -19.96 -5.54 -0.34
C PHE A 40 -20.03 -6.01 -1.79
N MET A 41 -20.23 -5.05 -2.68
CA MET A 41 -19.89 -5.18 -4.10
C MET A 41 -18.59 -4.40 -4.33
N LEU A 42 -17.55 -5.12 -4.72
CA LEU A 42 -16.21 -4.57 -4.95
C LEU A 42 -15.95 -4.49 -6.46
N ARG A 43 -15.29 -3.43 -6.88
CA ARG A 43 -14.85 -3.23 -8.27
C ARG A 43 -13.35 -3.01 -8.30
N ALA A 44 -12.67 -3.70 -9.19
CA ALA A 44 -11.27 -3.45 -9.52
C ALA A 44 -11.13 -3.17 -11.03
N GLN A 45 -10.32 -2.17 -11.36
CA GLN A 45 -9.87 -1.94 -12.73
C GLN A 45 -8.77 -2.95 -13.09
N LEU A 46 -8.79 -3.43 -14.34
CA LEU A 46 -7.80 -4.38 -14.84
C LEU A 46 -6.86 -3.69 -15.83
N ASP A 47 -5.55 -3.84 -15.59
CA ASP A 47 -4.53 -3.16 -16.39
C ASP A 47 -4.07 -3.99 -17.58
N CYS A 48 -3.74 -5.27 -17.37
CA CYS A 48 -3.09 -6.11 -18.37
C CYS A 48 -3.61 -7.55 -18.37
N VAL A 49 -3.43 -8.22 -19.51
CA VAL A 49 -3.77 -9.63 -19.73
C VAL A 49 -2.59 -10.39 -20.35
N ASP A 50 -2.32 -11.58 -19.84
CA ASP A 50 -1.35 -12.53 -20.37
C ASP A 50 -1.91 -13.97 -20.29
N PRO A 51 -2.15 -14.64 -21.42
CA PRO A 51 -2.70 -16.00 -21.45
C PRO A 51 -1.87 -17.07 -20.73
N ARG A 52 -0.60 -16.79 -20.42
CA ARG A 52 0.32 -17.72 -19.75
C ARG A 52 0.09 -17.78 -18.23
N LEU A 53 -0.57 -16.78 -17.65
CA LEU A 53 -0.82 -16.70 -16.22
C LEU A 53 -2.10 -17.47 -15.84
N PRO A 54 -2.14 -18.16 -14.67
CA PRO A 54 -3.31 -18.89 -14.21
C PRO A 54 -4.60 -18.06 -14.20
N ARG A 55 -4.56 -16.83 -13.66
CA ARG A 55 -5.70 -15.91 -13.64
C ARG A 55 -5.78 -14.98 -14.85
N LYS A 56 -4.85 -15.11 -15.80
CA LYS A 56 -4.72 -14.36 -17.06
C LYS A 56 -4.56 -12.85 -16.93
N THR A 57 -4.94 -12.21 -15.84
CA THR A 57 -4.84 -10.76 -15.63
C THR A 57 -3.79 -10.44 -14.58
N PHE A 58 -3.18 -9.28 -14.70
CA PHE A 58 -2.24 -8.76 -13.69
C PHE A 58 -2.29 -7.24 -13.65
N ASP A 59 -1.88 -6.69 -12.53
CA ASP A 59 -1.87 -5.25 -12.27
C ASP A 59 -0.52 -4.66 -12.69
N LEU A 60 -0.50 -3.52 -13.37
CA LEU A 60 0.76 -2.86 -13.73
C LEU A 60 1.09 -1.81 -12.68
N LYS A 61 2.35 -1.78 -12.23
CA LYS A 61 2.80 -0.83 -11.21
C LYS A 61 4.13 -0.21 -11.60
N THR A 62 4.36 1.00 -11.15
CA THR A 62 5.64 1.69 -11.35
C THR A 62 6.27 2.03 -10.02
N ARG A 63 7.57 1.73 -9.89
CA ARG A 63 8.34 1.97 -8.69
C ARG A 63 9.45 2.98 -8.96
N ALA A 64 9.28 4.19 -8.43
CA ALA A 64 10.36 5.16 -8.39
C ALA A 64 11.48 4.67 -7.45
N ALA A 65 12.72 4.82 -7.89
CA ALA A 65 13.90 4.47 -7.10
C ALA A 65 13.98 5.28 -5.80
N LEU A 66 14.65 4.73 -4.78
CA LEU A 66 14.74 5.27 -3.43
C LEU A 66 15.05 6.77 -3.40
N ALA A 67 16.05 7.21 -4.15
CA ALA A 67 16.46 8.62 -4.18
C ALA A 67 15.30 9.56 -4.57
N VAL A 68 14.53 9.19 -5.62
CA VAL A 68 13.36 9.96 -6.04
C VAL A 68 12.25 9.95 -4.99
N ARG A 69 12.05 8.82 -4.29
CA ARG A 69 10.99 8.71 -3.27
C ARG A 69 11.28 9.51 -2.01
N MET A 70 12.55 9.57 -1.62
CA MET A 70 12.98 10.33 -0.44
C MET A 70 12.94 11.84 -0.68
N ASP A 71 12.95 12.26 -1.95
CA ASP A 71 13.00 13.66 -2.35
C ASP A 71 12.20 13.88 -3.64
N ALA A 72 10.89 13.70 -3.53
CA ALA A 72 9.98 13.75 -4.67
C ALA A 72 9.88 15.15 -5.30
N ASP A 73 10.04 16.21 -4.49
CA ASP A 73 9.97 17.60 -4.96
C ASP A 73 11.18 17.95 -5.85
N ASN A 74 12.36 17.36 -5.56
CA ASN A 74 13.57 17.52 -6.36
C ASN A 74 13.89 16.26 -7.18
N TYR A 75 12.86 15.60 -7.73
CA TYR A 75 13.03 14.35 -8.49
C TYR A 75 14.06 14.47 -9.63
N ALA A 76 14.15 15.65 -10.28
CA ALA A 76 15.07 15.91 -11.38
C ALA A 76 16.54 15.76 -10.98
N GLU A 77 16.91 16.17 -9.76
CA GLU A 77 18.26 16.03 -9.21
C GLU A 77 18.61 14.57 -8.93
N ASN A 78 17.59 13.77 -8.63
CA ASN A 78 17.71 12.35 -8.29
C ASN A 78 17.73 11.42 -9.51
N THR A 79 17.59 11.95 -10.73
CA THR A 79 17.64 11.17 -11.99
C THR A 79 19.00 10.53 -12.28
N ARG A 80 20.05 10.87 -11.53
CA ARG A 80 21.38 10.25 -11.63
C ARG A 80 21.50 8.97 -10.81
N TYR A 81 20.56 8.73 -9.89
CA TYR A 81 20.51 7.49 -9.13
C TYR A 81 20.02 6.35 -10.01
N HIS A 82 20.82 5.29 -10.13
CA HIS A 82 20.53 4.14 -10.97
C HIS A 82 20.47 2.85 -10.12
N LEU A 83 19.53 1.96 -10.44
CA LEU A 83 19.57 0.59 -9.96
C LEU A 83 20.61 -0.18 -10.80
N ARG A 84 21.68 -0.62 -10.14
CA ARG A 84 22.85 -1.27 -10.78
C ARG A 84 23.02 -2.72 -10.36
N TYR A 85 22.61 -3.02 -9.13
CA TYR A 85 22.85 -4.31 -8.52
C TYR A 85 21.54 -5.07 -8.34
N SER A 86 21.57 -6.39 -8.44
CA SER A 86 20.42 -7.20 -8.03
C SER A 86 20.22 -7.13 -6.51
N HIS A 87 21.32 -7.09 -5.75
CA HIS A 87 21.35 -7.17 -4.28
C HIS A 87 22.13 -6.00 -3.67
N GLY A 88 21.83 -5.65 -2.42
CA GLY A 88 22.51 -4.62 -1.64
C GLY A 88 21.54 -3.66 -0.94
N LEU A 89 22.06 -2.80 -0.06
CA LEU A 89 21.25 -1.84 0.70
C LEU A 89 20.84 -0.59 -0.11
N PHE A 90 21.53 -0.35 -1.22
CA PHE A 90 21.37 0.83 -2.08
C PHE A 90 21.63 0.45 -3.53
N ALA A 91 21.05 1.23 -4.45
CA ALA A 91 21.19 1.07 -5.89
C ALA A 91 20.89 -0.36 -6.37
N SER A 92 19.98 -1.04 -5.67
CA SER A 92 19.69 -2.46 -5.90
C SER A 92 18.21 -2.74 -6.04
N PHE A 93 17.86 -3.75 -6.83
CA PHE A 93 16.50 -4.25 -6.93
C PHE A 93 16.01 -4.85 -5.59
N GLU A 94 16.87 -5.57 -4.87
CA GLU A 94 16.58 -6.08 -3.52
C GLU A 94 16.14 -4.98 -2.56
N ARG A 95 16.80 -3.81 -2.58
CA ARG A 95 16.40 -2.70 -1.73
C ARG A 95 15.02 -2.18 -2.09
N GLU A 96 14.74 -2.01 -3.38
CA GLU A 96 13.42 -1.55 -3.83
C GLU A 96 12.34 -2.56 -3.47
N TYR A 97 12.61 -3.85 -3.65
CA TYR A 97 11.72 -4.95 -3.27
C TYR A 97 11.44 -4.94 -1.77
N TYR A 98 12.48 -4.87 -0.92
CA TYR A 98 12.33 -4.78 0.53
C TYR A 98 11.49 -3.58 0.96
N ASP A 99 11.72 -2.41 0.36
CA ASP A 99 10.91 -1.23 0.64
C ASP A 99 9.45 -1.41 0.17
N MET A 100 9.20 -2.18 -0.90
CA MET A 100 7.85 -2.50 -1.34
C MET A 100 7.13 -3.45 -0.38
N ILE A 101 7.79 -4.47 0.18
CA ILE A 101 7.21 -5.34 1.22
C ILE A 101 6.63 -4.49 2.35
N ARG A 102 7.40 -3.50 2.81
CA ARG A 102 7.06 -2.67 3.97
C ARG A 102 5.99 -1.61 3.71
N ALA A 103 5.86 -1.12 2.48
CA ALA A 103 5.08 0.09 2.20
C ALA A 103 3.98 -0.08 1.15
N ALA A 104 4.10 -1.07 0.27
CA ALA A 104 3.28 -1.19 -0.93
C ALA A 104 2.57 -2.54 -1.05
N PHE A 105 3.24 -3.65 -0.69
CA PHE A 105 2.71 -5.00 -0.90
C PHE A 105 1.38 -5.24 -0.21
N LEU A 106 1.14 -4.70 0.99
CA LEU A 106 -0.17 -4.86 1.62
C LEU A 106 -1.28 -4.30 0.73
N LYS A 107 -1.09 -3.12 0.13
CA LYS A 107 -2.09 -2.52 -0.78
C LYS A 107 -2.22 -3.32 -2.07
N TYR A 108 -1.09 -3.72 -2.66
CA TYR A 108 -1.08 -4.47 -3.91
C TYR A 108 -1.70 -5.87 -3.76
N SER A 109 -1.41 -6.59 -2.68
CA SER A 109 -2.04 -7.88 -2.41
C SER A 109 -3.56 -7.75 -2.28
N LEU A 110 -4.07 -6.71 -1.60
CA LEU A 110 -5.50 -6.43 -1.53
C LEU A 110 -6.09 -6.11 -2.91
N GLN A 111 -5.42 -5.28 -3.72
CA GLN A 111 -5.88 -4.95 -5.09
C GLN A 111 -5.95 -6.20 -5.98
N VAL A 112 -4.89 -7.01 -5.97
CA VAL A 112 -4.80 -8.25 -6.74
C VAL A 112 -5.90 -9.23 -6.33
N ARG A 113 -6.19 -9.34 -5.03
CA ARG A 113 -7.29 -10.18 -4.51
C ARG A 113 -8.66 -9.67 -4.94
N ILE A 114 -8.92 -8.38 -4.79
CA ILE A 114 -10.21 -7.78 -5.16
C ILE A 114 -10.46 -7.92 -6.66
N GLY A 115 -9.42 -7.75 -7.48
CA GLY A 115 -9.51 -7.86 -8.94
C GLY A 115 -9.34 -9.27 -9.51
N GLN A 116 -9.20 -10.30 -8.66
CA GLN A 116 -8.93 -11.68 -9.10
C GLN A 116 -7.73 -11.75 -10.09
N MET A 117 -6.70 -10.94 -9.85
CA MET A 117 -5.51 -10.85 -10.67
C MET A 117 -4.45 -11.85 -10.22
N ASP A 118 -3.56 -12.27 -11.12
CA ASP A 118 -2.51 -13.26 -10.82
C ASP A 118 -1.41 -12.68 -9.92
N GLY A 119 -1.07 -11.42 -10.13
CA GLY A 119 -0.01 -10.71 -9.44
C GLY A 119 0.13 -9.29 -9.95
N ILE A 120 1.30 -8.71 -9.72
CA ILE A 120 1.67 -7.38 -10.21
C ILE A 120 2.91 -7.47 -11.11
N PHE A 121 3.00 -6.56 -12.07
CA PHE A 121 4.20 -6.33 -12.87
C PHE A 121 4.76 -4.94 -12.56
N VAL A 122 5.96 -4.89 -11.99
CA VAL A 122 6.55 -3.64 -11.49
C VAL A 122 7.63 -3.15 -12.44
N ALA A 123 7.49 -1.93 -12.94
CA ALA A 123 8.52 -1.22 -13.69
C ALA A 123 9.32 -0.29 -12.75
N PHE A 124 10.62 -0.57 -12.56
CA PHE A 124 11.49 0.27 -11.74
C PHE A 124 12.08 1.43 -12.56
N HIS A 125 12.03 2.64 -12.03
CA HIS A 125 12.47 3.84 -12.76
C HIS A 125 13.03 4.92 -11.85
N ASN A 126 13.71 5.90 -12.44
CA ASN A 126 14.08 7.16 -11.78
C ASN A 126 13.45 8.38 -12.48
N THR A 127 12.32 8.17 -13.16
CA THR A 127 11.56 9.13 -13.99
C THR A 127 12.22 9.50 -15.32
N ALA A 128 13.55 9.43 -15.42
CA ALA A 128 14.27 9.63 -16.68
C ALA A 128 14.40 8.33 -17.49
N ARG A 129 14.57 7.18 -16.82
CA ARG A 129 14.70 5.87 -17.44
C ARG A 129 14.03 4.77 -16.63
N ILE A 130 13.65 3.70 -17.32
CA ILE A 130 13.26 2.42 -16.72
C ILE A 130 14.51 1.53 -16.61
N PHE A 131 14.69 0.88 -15.48
CA PHE A 131 15.84 0.00 -15.20
C PHE A 131 15.55 -1.46 -15.52
N GLY A 132 14.30 -1.87 -15.34
CA GLY A 132 13.88 -3.25 -15.52
C GLY A 132 12.47 -3.44 -15.02
N PHE A 133 11.98 -4.66 -15.24
CA PHE A 133 10.66 -5.10 -14.83
C PHE A 133 10.77 -6.33 -13.96
N GLN A 134 9.86 -6.48 -13.00
CA GLN A 134 9.75 -7.67 -12.17
C GLN A 134 8.28 -8.07 -12.06
N TYR A 135 7.98 -9.33 -12.37
CA TYR A 135 6.70 -9.93 -12.02
C TYR A 135 6.76 -10.42 -10.58
N ILE A 136 5.70 -10.16 -9.81
CA ILE A 136 5.57 -10.58 -8.41
C ILE A 136 4.16 -11.16 -8.27
N SER A 137 4.07 -12.47 -8.00
CA SER A 137 2.80 -13.15 -7.88
C SER A 137 2.07 -12.77 -6.59
N LEU A 138 0.76 -13.04 -6.52
CA LEU A 138 0.01 -12.92 -5.27
C LEU A 138 0.64 -13.77 -4.16
N GLU A 139 1.02 -15.01 -4.48
CA GLU A 139 1.65 -15.95 -3.54
C GLU A 139 2.97 -15.41 -2.98
N GLU A 140 3.80 -14.78 -3.81
CA GLU A 140 5.05 -14.16 -3.37
C GLU A 140 4.81 -12.98 -2.41
N MET A 141 3.80 -12.15 -2.71
CA MET A 141 3.37 -11.09 -1.80
C MET A 141 2.82 -11.67 -0.49
N ASP A 142 2.01 -12.72 -0.55
CA ASP A 142 1.44 -13.36 0.63
C ASP A 142 2.50 -14.00 1.51
N SER A 143 3.47 -14.69 0.91
CA SER A 143 4.63 -15.24 1.60
C SER A 143 5.42 -14.13 2.33
N SER A 144 5.62 -13.00 1.67
CA SER A 144 6.36 -11.86 2.23
C SER A 144 5.61 -11.11 3.34
N LEU A 145 4.28 -11.03 3.26
CA LEU A 145 3.44 -10.26 4.19
C LEU A 145 2.89 -11.11 5.34
N PHE A 146 2.41 -12.30 5.01
CA PHE A 146 1.63 -13.16 5.89
C PHE A 146 2.34 -14.50 6.16
N GLY A 147 3.41 -14.82 5.44
CA GLY A 147 4.14 -16.08 5.55
C GLY A 147 3.54 -17.23 4.72
N SER A 148 2.31 -17.11 4.23
CA SER A 148 1.68 -18.07 3.31
C SER A 148 0.43 -17.49 2.65
N SER A 149 0.04 -18.04 1.49
CA SER A 149 -1.21 -17.69 0.79
C SER A 149 -2.45 -17.99 1.62
N ALA A 150 -2.47 -19.11 2.36
CA ALA A 150 -3.58 -19.45 3.24
C ALA A 150 -3.82 -18.40 4.35
N MET A 151 -2.73 -17.88 4.94
CA MET A 151 -2.82 -16.79 5.92
C MET A 151 -3.25 -15.48 5.27
N GLY A 152 -2.80 -15.20 4.04
CA GLY A 152 -3.25 -14.04 3.26
C GLY A 152 -4.75 -14.08 2.95
N ASP A 153 -5.27 -15.23 2.49
CA ASP A 153 -6.69 -15.45 2.20
C ASP A 153 -7.54 -15.19 3.44
N GLN A 154 -7.12 -15.77 4.57
CA GLN A 154 -7.83 -15.66 5.82
C GLN A 154 -7.77 -14.23 6.39
N SER A 155 -6.62 -13.58 6.35
CA SER A 155 -6.44 -12.18 6.75
C SER A 155 -7.35 -11.26 5.95
N PHE A 156 -7.42 -11.46 4.63
CA PHE A 156 -8.33 -10.72 3.74
C PHE A 156 -9.79 -10.93 4.12
N ALA A 157 -10.23 -12.19 4.26
CA ALA A 157 -11.62 -12.52 4.59
C ALA A 157 -12.06 -11.91 5.93
N ILE A 158 -11.23 -12.04 6.97
CA ILE A 158 -11.49 -11.47 8.30
C ILE A 158 -11.54 -9.94 8.21
N SER A 159 -10.62 -9.30 7.50
CA SER A 159 -10.57 -7.84 7.38
C SER A 159 -11.81 -7.28 6.70
N VAL A 160 -12.28 -7.91 5.61
CA VAL A 160 -13.48 -7.48 4.89
C VAL A 160 -14.73 -7.71 5.73
N GLN A 161 -14.83 -8.84 6.44
CA GLN A 161 -15.96 -9.12 7.33
C GLN A 161 -16.02 -8.12 8.50
N LEU A 162 -14.87 -7.83 9.11
CA LEU A 162 -14.79 -6.86 10.21
C LEU A 162 -15.18 -5.45 9.76
N LEU A 163 -14.68 -5.03 8.59
CA LEU A 163 -15.07 -3.75 7.99
C LEU A 163 -16.58 -3.71 7.73
N GLN A 164 -17.16 -4.80 7.23
CA GLN A 164 -18.61 -4.88 6.99
C GLN A 164 -19.39 -4.66 8.29
N ASP A 165 -19.04 -5.38 9.36
CA ASP A 165 -19.77 -5.32 10.61
C ASP A 165 -19.64 -3.96 11.29
N VAL A 166 -18.47 -3.32 11.19
CA VAL A 166 -18.28 -1.93 11.64
C VAL A 166 -19.17 -0.99 10.84
N LEU A 167 -19.19 -1.08 9.51
CA LEU A 167 -20.01 -0.19 8.69
C LEU A 167 -21.51 -0.43 8.87
N ASP A 168 -21.95 -1.67 9.07
CA ASP A 168 -23.34 -1.98 9.42
C ASP A 168 -23.73 -1.29 10.74
N LYS A 169 -22.86 -1.35 11.76
CA LYS A 169 -23.08 -0.65 13.04
C LYS A 169 -23.13 0.87 12.88
N VAL A 170 -22.26 1.44 12.03
CA VAL A 170 -22.27 2.87 11.70
C VAL A 170 -23.62 3.26 11.10
N VAL A 171 -24.07 2.53 10.06
CA VAL A 171 -25.31 2.84 9.34
C VAL A 171 -26.54 2.70 10.23
N ASP A 172 -26.60 1.63 11.02
CA ASP A 172 -27.70 1.38 11.97
C ASP A 172 -27.80 2.49 13.02
N HIS A 173 -26.65 2.91 13.58
CA HIS A 173 -26.61 3.94 14.62
C HIS A 173 -27.03 5.32 14.12
N HIS A 174 -26.55 5.71 12.93
CA HIS A 174 -26.85 7.02 12.33
C HIS A 174 -28.16 7.04 11.53
N GLY A 175 -29.00 6.01 11.65
CA GLY A 175 -30.35 5.99 11.06
C GLY A 175 -30.38 6.21 9.55
N GLY A 176 -29.34 5.79 8.82
CA GLY A 176 -29.24 5.97 7.38
C GLY A 176 -28.98 7.42 6.94
N HIS A 177 -28.35 8.25 7.77
CA HIS A 177 -27.90 9.59 7.41
C HIS A 177 -27.19 9.59 6.04
N PRO A 178 -27.50 10.54 5.13
CA PRO A 178 -27.11 10.43 3.72
C PRO A 178 -25.60 10.55 3.46
N LEU A 179 -24.87 11.18 4.37
CA LEU A 179 -23.44 11.42 4.23
C LEU A 179 -22.74 11.37 5.59
N LEU A 180 -21.83 10.41 5.74
CA LEU A 180 -21.05 10.20 6.95
C LEU A 180 -19.56 10.29 6.59
N ARG A 181 -18.78 10.98 7.42
CA ARG A 181 -17.32 10.98 7.34
C ARG A 181 -16.78 10.04 8.41
N VAL A 182 -16.14 8.97 7.97
CA VAL A 182 -15.51 7.97 8.85
C VAL A 182 -14.02 8.27 8.94
N THR A 183 -13.53 8.47 10.16
CA THR A 183 -12.12 8.73 10.45
C THR A 183 -11.61 7.66 11.41
N ILE A 184 -10.59 6.93 11.01
CA ILE A 184 -10.01 5.84 11.81
C ILE A 184 -8.74 6.37 12.48
N ASP A 185 -8.70 6.24 13.80
CA ASP A 185 -7.51 6.45 14.62
C ASP A 185 -6.73 5.13 14.72
N SER A 186 -5.46 5.17 14.35
CA SER A 186 -4.56 4.01 14.37
C SER A 186 -3.89 3.78 15.73
N ASP A 187 -4.20 4.59 16.74
CA ASP A 187 -3.69 4.38 18.10
C ASP A 187 -4.23 3.08 18.74
N ALA A 188 -3.61 2.68 19.87
CA ALA A 188 -3.75 1.36 20.50
C ALA A 188 -5.19 0.89 20.81
N HIS A 189 -6.18 1.78 20.77
CA HIS A 189 -7.58 1.47 21.04
C HIS A 189 -8.48 1.43 19.79
N GLN A 190 -7.91 1.57 18.58
CA GLN A 190 -8.63 1.54 17.29
C GLN A 190 -9.98 2.27 17.37
N SER A 191 -9.92 3.56 17.65
CA SER A 191 -11.13 4.40 17.70
C SER A 191 -11.52 4.82 16.29
N ILE A 192 -12.79 4.67 15.96
CA ILE A 192 -13.37 5.09 14.68
C ILE A 192 -14.36 6.20 14.98
N PHE A 193 -14.07 7.41 14.50
CA PHE A 193 -14.95 8.56 14.64
C PHE A 193 -15.85 8.68 13.42
N VAL A 194 -17.13 8.91 13.65
CA VAL A 194 -18.12 9.08 12.58
C VAL A 194 -18.80 10.42 12.74
N GLU A 195 -18.58 11.29 11.76
CA GLU A 195 -19.20 12.62 11.70
C GLU A 195 -20.39 12.62 10.72
N GLU A 196 -21.52 13.15 11.16
CA GLU A 196 -22.66 13.46 10.28
C GLU A 196 -22.41 14.76 9.50
N ILE A 197 -22.33 14.65 8.17
CA ILE A 197 -22.08 15.81 7.31
C ILE A 197 -23.39 16.40 6.80
N ALA A 198 -23.68 17.65 7.17
CA ALA A 198 -24.91 18.33 6.79
C ALA A 198 -25.14 18.32 5.26
N SER A 199 -26.41 18.21 4.86
CA SER A 199 -26.79 18.23 3.45
C SER A 199 -26.34 19.53 2.77
N GLY A 200 -25.59 19.42 1.68
CA GLY A 200 -25.04 20.56 0.94
C GLY A 200 -23.70 21.09 1.45
N ALA A 201 -23.18 20.55 2.56
CA ALA A 201 -21.80 20.81 2.97
C ALA A 201 -20.82 20.08 2.05
N ASP A 202 -19.63 20.66 1.88
CA ASP A 202 -18.55 20.03 1.13
C ASP A 202 -17.92 18.91 1.98
N PRO A 203 -18.04 17.62 1.59
CA PRO A 203 -17.41 16.52 2.32
C PRO A 203 -15.89 16.58 2.35
N THR A 204 -15.29 17.34 1.43
CA THR A 204 -13.84 17.54 1.34
C THR A 204 -13.36 18.75 2.13
N ASP A 205 -14.27 19.50 2.78
CA ASP A 205 -13.91 20.64 3.61
C ASP A 205 -12.96 20.18 4.73
N ALA A 206 -11.73 20.67 4.64
CA ALA A 206 -10.65 20.43 5.59
C ALA A 206 -10.38 21.65 6.47
N ASN A 207 -11.25 22.67 6.45
CA ASN A 207 -11.10 23.86 7.27
C ASN A 207 -11.23 23.52 8.76
N LEU A 208 -10.08 23.45 9.43
CA LEU A 208 -10.00 23.16 10.86
C LEU A 208 -10.50 24.31 11.74
N GLU A 209 -10.57 25.55 11.27
CA GLU A 209 -11.03 26.68 12.10
C GLU A 209 -12.48 26.49 12.55
N LYS A 210 -13.30 25.79 11.75
CA LYS A 210 -14.67 25.44 12.11
C LYS A 210 -14.76 24.38 13.21
N LEU A 211 -13.68 23.63 13.40
CA LEU A 211 -13.58 22.56 14.40
C LEU A 211 -12.81 23.01 15.64
N ASP A 212 -12.19 24.19 15.65
CA ASP A 212 -11.47 24.73 16.80
C ASP A 212 -12.46 25.31 17.82
N PRO A 213 -12.58 24.75 19.04
CA PRO A 213 -13.50 25.25 20.06
C PRO A 213 -13.26 26.71 20.49
N ALA A 214 -12.06 27.26 20.21
CA ALA A 214 -11.74 28.66 20.49
C ALA A 214 -12.14 29.62 19.35
N SER A 215 -12.54 29.09 18.19
CA SER A 215 -12.94 29.89 17.03
C SER A 215 -14.33 30.50 17.18
N SER A 216 -14.51 31.71 16.67
CA SER A 216 -15.82 32.37 16.62
C SER A 216 -16.81 31.72 15.64
N SER A 217 -16.29 30.89 14.71
CA SER A 217 -17.07 30.13 13.73
C SER A 217 -17.26 28.66 14.13
N PHE A 218 -16.91 28.30 15.37
CA PHE A 218 -17.02 26.92 15.85
C PHE A 218 -18.48 26.46 15.91
N ASP A 219 -18.76 25.39 15.19
CA ASP A 219 -20.01 24.64 15.27
C ASP A 219 -19.66 23.18 15.57
N PRO A 220 -19.97 22.66 16.77
CA PRO A 220 -19.50 21.34 17.18
C PRO A 220 -20.07 20.26 16.25
N PRO A 221 -19.20 19.44 15.63
CA PRO A 221 -19.66 18.40 14.72
C PRO A 221 -20.43 17.33 15.49
N ARG A 222 -21.46 16.76 14.86
CA ARG A 222 -22.17 15.59 15.39
C ARG A 222 -21.33 14.35 15.15
N VAL A 223 -20.57 13.96 16.18
CA VAL A 223 -19.58 12.88 16.08
C VAL A 223 -19.89 11.78 17.09
N SER A 224 -20.08 10.56 16.61
CA SER A 224 -20.06 9.36 17.45
C SER A 224 -18.67 8.73 17.43
N ARG A 225 -18.34 7.95 18.47
CA ARG A 225 -17.09 7.18 18.52
C ARG A 225 -17.42 5.69 18.60
N ILE A 226 -16.87 4.94 17.67
CA ILE A 226 -16.90 3.48 17.67
C ILE A 226 -15.58 2.97 18.23
N ARG A 227 -15.65 2.10 19.25
CA ARG A 227 -14.49 1.38 19.76
C ARG A 227 -14.49 -0.04 19.26
N LEU A 228 -13.36 -0.45 18.70
CA LEU A 228 -13.15 -1.78 18.21
C LEU A 228 -12.17 -2.53 19.12
N TYR A 229 -12.67 -3.57 19.77
CA TYR A 229 -11.84 -4.49 20.55
C TYR A 229 -11.64 -5.75 19.74
N THR A 230 -10.40 -6.17 19.52
CA THR A 230 -10.10 -7.40 18.78
C THR A 230 -9.27 -8.35 19.64
N THR A 231 -9.51 -9.65 19.47
CA THR A 231 -8.71 -10.71 20.07
C THR A 231 -8.56 -11.84 19.06
N SER A 232 -7.32 -12.19 18.77
CA SER A 232 -6.98 -13.25 17.83
C SER A 232 -6.73 -14.56 18.58
N THR A 233 -7.20 -15.67 18.01
CA THR A 233 -6.98 -17.02 18.56
C THR A 233 -6.55 -17.99 17.47
N VAL A 234 -5.57 -18.85 17.75
CA VAL A 234 -5.16 -19.96 16.86
C VAL A 234 -5.42 -21.27 17.60
N ASN A 235 -6.25 -22.14 17.03
CA ASN A 235 -6.66 -23.39 17.66
C ASN A 235 -7.22 -23.21 19.09
N GLY A 236 -7.94 -22.10 19.30
CA GLY A 236 -8.53 -21.74 20.59
C GLY A 236 -7.57 -21.12 21.61
N ARG A 237 -6.29 -20.94 21.29
CA ARG A 237 -5.32 -20.24 22.14
C ARG A 237 -5.19 -18.78 21.72
N ASN A 238 -5.18 -17.87 22.68
CA ASN A 238 -5.00 -16.44 22.40
C ASN A 238 -3.63 -16.19 21.76
N VAL A 239 -3.64 -15.30 20.77
CA VAL A 239 -2.43 -14.71 20.19
C VAL A 239 -2.16 -13.43 20.97
N GLU A 240 -0.93 -13.25 21.40
CA GLU A 240 -0.51 -12.03 22.10
C GLU A 240 -0.82 -10.78 21.25
N PRO A 241 -1.25 -9.67 21.87
CA PRO A 241 -1.33 -8.39 21.20
C PRO A 241 -0.01 -8.09 20.47
N ASP A 242 -0.09 -7.63 19.22
CA ASP A 242 1.04 -7.30 18.34
C ASP A 242 1.93 -8.47 17.88
N ALA A 243 1.59 -9.72 18.20
CA ALA A 243 2.28 -10.89 17.67
C ALA A 243 1.68 -11.34 16.32
N HIS A 244 2.54 -11.68 15.37
CA HIS A 244 2.10 -12.43 14.19
C HIS A 244 1.66 -13.84 14.63
N PRO A 245 0.39 -14.23 14.38
CA PRO A 245 -0.04 -15.58 14.70
C PRO A 245 0.76 -16.58 13.87
N LEU A 246 1.40 -17.54 14.52
CA LEU A 246 2.01 -18.68 13.84
C LEU A 246 0.89 -19.64 13.46
N VAL A 247 0.36 -19.51 12.25
CA VAL A 247 -0.70 -20.36 11.70
C VAL A 247 -0.08 -21.36 10.74
N ARG A 248 -0.35 -22.65 10.94
CA ARG A 248 0.02 -23.74 10.04
C ARG A 248 -1.18 -24.18 9.21
N MET A 249 -0.92 -24.88 8.12
CA MET A 249 -1.99 -25.49 7.32
C MET A 249 -2.82 -26.44 8.20
N GLY A 250 -4.14 -26.20 8.26
CA GLY A 250 -5.08 -26.92 9.12
C GLY A 250 -5.40 -26.26 10.46
N ASP A 251 -4.68 -25.21 10.85
CA ASP A 251 -4.98 -24.46 12.07
C ASP A 251 -6.24 -23.61 11.90
N ALA A 252 -7.05 -23.54 12.96
CA ALA A 252 -8.24 -22.68 13.03
C ALA A 252 -7.87 -21.33 13.64
N TRP A 253 -7.44 -20.38 12.80
CA TRP A 253 -7.33 -18.98 13.21
C TRP A 253 -8.72 -18.33 13.28
N LYS A 254 -9.01 -17.58 14.35
CA LYS A 254 -10.27 -16.85 14.53
C LYS A 254 -9.98 -15.51 15.18
N VAL A 255 -10.57 -14.45 14.65
CA VAL A 255 -10.61 -13.14 15.30
C VAL A 255 -11.98 -12.96 15.94
N ARG A 256 -12.00 -12.71 17.24
CA ARG A 256 -13.17 -12.27 17.99
C ARG A 256 -13.09 -10.76 18.14
N TYR A 257 -14.22 -10.09 18.03
CA TYR A 257 -14.27 -8.65 18.24
C TYR A 257 -15.54 -8.22 18.94
N ALA A 258 -15.45 -7.09 19.63
CA ALA A 258 -16.57 -6.35 20.16
C ALA A 258 -16.55 -4.94 19.55
N ILE A 259 -17.73 -4.46 19.16
CA ILE A 259 -17.93 -3.12 18.60
C ILE A 259 -18.82 -2.39 19.58
N GLU A 260 -18.29 -1.36 20.22
CA GLU A 260 -19.05 -0.45 21.09
C GLU A 260 -19.23 0.88 20.38
N VAL A 261 -20.40 1.48 20.54
CA VAL A 261 -20.71 2.81 19.98
C VAL A 261 -20.97 3.75 21.15
N ASP A 262 -20.11 4.74 21.30
CA ASP A 262 -20.32 5.88 22.19
C ASP A 262 -21.06 6.98 21.40
N ASP A 263 -22.18 7.44 21.95
CA ASP A 263 -22.87 8.63 21.45
C ASP A 263 -21.97 9.87 21.49
N ALA A 264 -22.41 10.92 20.77
CA ALA A 264 -21.75 12.21 20.77
C ALA A 264 -21.61 12.76 22.19
N SER A 265 -20.37 13.11 22.55
CA SER A 265 -20.01 13.74 23.82
C SER A 265 -18.92 14.78 23.60
N ASP A 266 -18.81 15.76 24.49
CA ASP A 266 -17.76 16.78 24.43
C ASP A 266 -16.35 16.15 24.34
N HIS A 267 -16.14 15.03 25.05
CA HIS A 267 -14.88 14.28 24.97
C HIS A 267 -14.64 13.68 23.58
N ALA A 268 -15.65 13.06 22.97
CA ALA A 268 -15.54 12.49 21.63
C ALA A 268 -15.27 13.57 20.57
N VAL A 269 -15.93 14.73 20.68
CA VAL A 269 -15.71 15.89 19.79
C VAL A 269 -14.28 16.42 19.92
N MET A 270 -13.77 16.54 21.16
CA MET A 270 -12.40 17.00 21.39
C MET A 270 -11.34 16.02 20.90
N ASP A 271 -11.54 14.72 21.11
CA ASP A 271 -10.62 13.68 20.60
C ASP A 271 -10.64 13.67 19.06
N TYR A 272 -11.82 13.79 18.45
CA TYR A 272 -11.98 13.91 17.01
C TYR A 272 -11.29 15.15 16.44
N TYR A 273 -11.45 16.31 17.08
CA TYR A 273 -10.78 17.53 16.68
C TYR A 273 -9.26 17.39 16.71
N ARG A 274 -8.69 16.80 17.78
CA ARG A 274 -7.25 16.53 17.86
C ARG A 274 -6.79 15.65 16.71
N LEU A 275 -7.49 14.55 16.43
CA LEU A 275 -7.17 13.66 15.33
C LEU A 275 -7.20 14.37 13.97
N ARG A 276 -8.24 15.16 13.70
CA ARG A 276 -8.37 15.95 12.45
C ARG A 276 -7.27 17.00 12.33
N ARG A 277 -6.91 17.65 13.43
CA ARG A 277 -5.81 18.60 13.48
C ARG A 277 -4.48 17.94 13.16
N ASP A 278 -4.20 16.79 13.75
CA ASP A 278 -2.96 16.04 13.51
C ASP A 278 -2.87 15.54 12.06
N GLN A 279 -4.00 15.07 11.49
CA GLN A 279 -4.09 14.71 10.07
C GLN A 279 -3.78 15.90 9.15
N TYR A 280 -4.40 17.05 9.40
CA TYR A 280 -4.14 18.26 8.63
C TYR A 280 -2.67 18.68 8.74
N LEU A 281 -2.10 18.67 9.94
CA LEU A 281 -0.68 18.98 10.14
C LEU A 281 0.22 17.96 9.44
N ALA A 282 -0.13 16.68 9.41
CA ALA A 282 0.63 15.66 8.69
C ALA A 282 0.60 15.87 7.17
N ILE A 283 -0.55 16.29 6.62
CA ILE A 283 -0.71 16.62 5.18
C ILE A 283 0.06 17.89 4.81
N HIS A 284 0.00 18.91 5.67
CA HIS A 284 0.56 20.25 5.41
C HIS A 284 1.96 20.46 5.99
N ARG A 285 2.52 19.48 6.71
CA ARG A 285 3.94 19.46 7.05
C ARG A 285 4.71 19.45 5.73
N VAL A 286 5.36 20.58 5.43
CA VAL A 286 6.54 20.60 4.55
C VAL A 286 7.42 19.44 5.00
N ARG A 287 7.75 18.52 4.09
CA ARG A 287 8.66 17.39 4.35
C ARG A 287 10.08 17.93 4.61
N GLY A 288 10.25 18.57 5.75
CA GLY A 288 11.47 19.22 6.19
C GLY A 288 12.33 18.29 7.05
N SER A 289 13.57 18.12 6.59
CA SER A 289 14.79 18.02 7.39
C SER A 289 15.15 16.76 8.20
N ASP A 290 14.54 15.60 8.01
CA ASP A 290 15.15 14.33 8.47
C ASP A 290 15.97 13.60 7.38
N GLY A 291 16.12 14.24 6.21
CA GLY A 291 16.85 13.69 5.06
C GLY A 291 18.38 13.78 5.14
N GLY A 292 18.97 14.49 6.09
CA GLY A 292 20.40 14.83 6.06
C GLY A 292 21.34 13.61 6.11
N ARG A 293 21.03 12.62 6.95
CA ARG A 293 21.87 11.42 7.11
C ARG A 293 21.69 10.42 5.96
N MET A 294 20.50 10.36 5.37
CA MET A 294 20.20 9.50 4.22
C MET A 294 20.68 10.13 2.90
N ARG A 295 20.53 11.45 2.70
CA ARG A 295 21.11 12.18 1.55
C ARG A 295 22.62 11.99 1.46
N ALA A 296 23.35 12.15 2.56
CA ALA A 296 24.80 11.94 2.58
C ALA A 296 25.25 10.49 2.27
N GLN A 297 24.39 9.48 2.51
CA GLN A 297 24.64 8.09 2.13
C GLN A 297 24.27 7.83 0.67
N LEU A 298 23.17 8.43 0.19
CA LEU A 298 22.74 8.38 -1.20
C LEU A 298 23.79 9.02 -2.10
N GLU A 299 24.34 10.20 -1.74
CA GLU A 299 25.42 10.93 -2.43
C GLU A 299 26.62 10.05 -2.80
N ARG A 300 27.04 9.13 -1.91
CA ARG A 300 28.14 8.18 -2.18
C ARG A 300 27.83 7.15 -3.26
N HIS A 301 26.55 6.96 -3.58
CA HIS A 301 26.06 6.00 -4.57
C HIS A 301 25.62 6.72 -5.86
N PHE A 302 25.70 8.06 -5.90
CA PHE A 302 25.73 8.82 -7.14
C PHE A 302 27.14 8.70 -7.73
N VAL A 303 27.33 7.71 -8.58
CA VAL A 303 28.65 7.41 -9.17
C VAL A 303 28.55 7.63 -10.68
N SER A 304 29.58 8.16 -11.32
CA SER A 304 29.60 8.32 -12.78
C SER A 304 29.55 6.95 -13.50
N GLU A 305 29.20 6.91 -14.79
CA GLU A 305 29.14 5.64 -15.55
C GLU A 305 30.51 4.95 -15.66
N ASP A 306 31.60 5.72 -15.68
CA ASP A 306 32.96 5.21 -15.80
C ASP A 306 33.48 4.58 -14.49
N GLU A 307 33.21 5.21 -13.35
CA GLU A 307 33.54 4.66 -12.02
C GLU A 307 32.72 3.38 -11.70
N ALA A 308 31.50 3.28 -12.22
CA ALA A 308 30.67 2.08 -12.10
C ALA A 308 31.29 0.85 -12.76
N ARG A 309 31.90 1.04 -13.93
CA ARG A 309 32.58 -0.02 -14.70
C ARG A 309 33.84 -0.49 -13.98
N GLN A 310 34.65 0.43 -13.46
CA GLN A 310 35.87 0.10 -12.72
C GLN A 310 35.57 -0.72 -11.45
N MET A 311 34.57 -0.33 -10.65
CA MET A 311 34.23 -1.09 -9.44
C MET A 311 33.66 -2.48 -9.74
N TYR A 312 32.92 -2.66 -10.84
CA TYR A 312 32.40 -3.98 -11.25
C TYR A 312 33.54 -4.95 -11.59
N ASP A 313 34.60 -4.46 -12.25
CA ASP A 313 35.77 -5.27 -12.57
C ASP A 313 36.59 -5.63 -11.31
N GLU A 314 36.59 -4.80 -10.26
CA GLU A 314 37.29 -5.05 -8.98
C GLU A 314 36.60 -6.07 -8.05
N VAL A 315 35.29 -6.28 -8.19
CA VAL A 315 34.51 -7.20 -7.35
C VAL A 315 34.24 -8.53 -8.05
N LYS A 316 34.56 -8.62 -9.35
CA LYS A 316 34.49 -9.85 -10.16
C LYS A 316 35.41 -10.94 -9.55
N GLY A 317 34.81 -11.92 -8.90
CA GLY A 317 35.51 -13.09 -8.32
C GLY A 317 35.65 -13.12 -6.79
N LYS A 318 35.09 -12.14 -6.05
CA LYS A 318 35.07 -12.20 -4.58
C LYS A 318 33.84 -12.98 -4.06
N PRO A 319 33.97 -13.75 -2.96
CA PRO A 319 32.86 -14.50 -2.39
C PRO A 319 31.76 -13.56 -1.89
N LYS A 320 30.53 -13.83 -2.31
CA LYS A 320 29.34 -13.02 -2.03
C LYS A 320 28.84 -13.33 -0.62
N VAL A 321 28.75 -12.33 0.25
CA VAL A 321 28.10 -12.46 1.57
C VAL A 321 26.60 -12.24 1.38
N MET A 322 25.83 -13.31 1.55
CA MET A 322 24.36 -13.31 1.50
C MET A 322 23.84 -12.94 2.89
N TYR A 323 23.00 -11.91 3.01
CA TYR A 323 22.21 -11.68 4.22
C TYR A 323 20.83 -12.29 4.00
N THR A 324 20.66 -13.54 4.40
CA THR A 324 19.35 -14.19 4.43
C THR A 324 18.54 -13.70 5.62
N THR A 325 17.25 -13.46 5.40
CA THR A 325 16.27 -13.35 6.48
C THR A 325 16.29 -14.63 7.31
N ARG A 326 16.23 -14.50 8.63
CA ARG A 326 16.51 -15.57 9.58
C ARG A 326 15.52 -16.75 9.56
N ASN A 327 14.62 -16.88 8.59
CA ASN A 327 13.65 -18.00 8.50
C ASN A 327 13.01 -18.23 7.11
N CYS A 328 13.69 -17.94 5.99
CA CYS A 328 13.23 -18.39 4.66
C CYS A 328 14.37 -19.10 3.92
N HIS A 329 14.44 -20.43 4.06
CA HIS A 329 15.40 -21.24 3.30
C HIS A 329 14.77 -21.66 1.97
N VAL A 330 15.05 -20.93 0.90
CA VAL A 330 14.97 -21.46 -0.46
C VAL A 330 16.36 -22.03 -0.77
N PRO A 331 16.53 -23.35 -0.99
CA PRO A 331 17.83 -23.91 -1.32
C PRO A 331 18.22 -23.47 -2.73
N VAL A 332 19.29 -22.68 -2.83
CA VAL A 332 19.96 -22.35 -4.10
C VAL A 332 21.23 -23.20 -4.21
N ASP A 333 21.52 -23.67 -5.42
CA ASP A 333 22.76 -24.41 -5.68
C ASP A 333 23.99 -23.51 -5.60
N ALA A 334 25.19 -24.10 -5.71
CA ALA A 334 26.45 -23.37 -5.66
C ALA A 334 26.63 -22.33 -6.79
N LYS A 335 25.73 -22.30 -7.78
CA LYS A 335 25.70 -21.33 -8.89
C LYS A 335 24.61 -20.27 -8.73
N GLY A 336 23.80 -20.33 -7.66
CA GLY A 336 22.71 -19.38 -7.41
C GLY A 336 21.50 -19.59 -8.32
N VAL A 337 21.34 -20.80 -8.87
CA VAL A 337 20.17 -21.18 -9.66
C VAL A 337 19.13 -21.80 -8.71
N VAL A 338 17.90 -21.30 -8.78
CA VAL A 338 16.74 -21.94 -8.14
C VAL A 338 16.38 -23.14 -9.00
N HIS A 339 16.53 -24.35 -8.46
CA HIS A 339 16.03 -25.54 -9.15
C HIS A 339 14.52 -25.60 -8.99
N ASP A 340 13.83 -25.73 -10.12
CA ASP A 340 12.44 -26.18 -10.24
C ASP A 340 12.27 -27.44 -9.39
N ASP A 341 11.48 -27.33 -8.32
CA ASP A 341 11.28 -28.34 -7.29
C ASP A 341 10.18 -29.36 -7.62
N GLY A 342 9.86 -29.51 -8.92
CA GLY A 342 9.34 -30.77 -9.47
C GLY A 342 8.09 -31.28 -8.75
N TRP A 343 6.98 -30.57 -8.90
CA TRP A 343 5.65 -31.09 -8.58
C TRP A 343 4.89 -31.43 -9.85
N ASP A 344 5.04 -32.68 -10.29
CA ASP A 344 4.02 -33.38 -11.09
C ASP A 344 2.91 -33.85 -10.12
N MET A 345 1.77 -33.13 -10.12
CA MET A 345 0.37 -33.62 -10.14
C MET A 345 -0.62 -32.50 -9.83
#